data_AF-A0A1C6FS77-F1
#
_entry.id   AF-A0A1C6FS77-F1
#
_cell.length_a   1.000
_cell.length_b   1.000
_cell.length_c   1.000
_cell.angle_alpha   90.00
_cell.angle_beta   90.00
_cell.angle_gamma   90.00
#
_symmetry.space_group_name_H-M   'P 1'
#
loop_
_entity.id
_entity.type
_entity.pdbx_description
1 polymer ?
#
loop_
_entity_poly.entity_id
_entity_poly.type
_entity_poly.pdbx_seq_one_letter_code
_entity_poly.pdbx_strand_id
1 'polypeptide(L)'
;MKKIYMLNLAFELTRRCNLACRWCARGNPQNVDITKEIINKTLDEIEPFYFCNIELTGGEPQMNPDMVLYFAKQIANRHIKTEKVTIQTNGTIKNDKVKQALIILSDYFANVKNQSWMEEIKKFNSEAEVVDAYSKATNKNILVAVSTDEHDNKDTIDGVCKFYDIGRDNCIVQKQTEHKGHINGKIGTILMEGCAVKNYMLFTKDELQNIRIIYNKYCVIKDDFIESDNIAISKTLTVSANGNVYVGNMTSYDNVDRDSMFNIMDCHNDFYDRVDKWCWQNPISSVANADIEKHLSLQWQKAHGIYVDPQEEHAFNACAERIKILADKIKECHPKFPYLKHWELSLLATCLICLKLNNTTEQAMFLLICGLLDEDTVRTIDRLKLQDIFDTLMLRNYQRKYNCQQNRLYSIMLIIAV
;
A
#
# COMPACT_ATOMS: atom_id res chain seq x y z
N MET A 1 -8.00 -7.73 -22.35
CA MET A 1 -6.76 -8.18 -21.68
C MET A 1 -6.82 -7.68 -20.25
N LYS A 2 -6.60 -8.54 -19.25
CA LYS A 2 -6.60 -8.19 -17.83
C LYS A 2 -5.49 -7.17 -17.56
N LYS A 3 -5.84 -6.00 -17.00
CA LYS A 3 -4.85 -4.99 -16.58
C LYS A 3 -4.64 -5.07 -15.08
N ILE A 4 -3.40 -4.81 -14.66
CA ILE A 4 -3.01 -4.72 -13.26
C ILE A 4 -2.67 -3.26 -12.97
N TYR A 5 -3.50 -2.64 -12.16
CA TYR A 5 -3.29 -1.29 -11.65
C TYR A 5 -2.58 -1.36 -10.30
N MET A 6 -1.75 -0.37 -10.00
CA MET A 6 -1.10 -0.24 -8.71
C MET A 6 -1.17 1.21 -8.25
N LEU A 7 -1.72 1.41 -7.06
CA LEU A 7 -1.88 2.77 -6.54
C LEU A 7 -0.54 3.45 -6.28
N ASN A 8 0.40 2.72 -5.69
CA ASN A 8 1.73 3.26 -5.44
C ASN A 8 2.77 2.13 -5.37
N LEU A 9 3.90 2.31 -6.04
CA LEU A 9 5.10 1.51 -5.82
C LEU A 9 6.22 2.44 -5.35
N ALA A 10 6.80 2.18 -4.19
CA ALA A 10 7.91 2.95 -3.68
C ALA A 10 9.25 2.24 -3.90
N PHE A 11 10.31 3.02 -4.12
CA PHE A 11 11.69 2.57 -4.18
C PHE A 11 12.49 3.24 -3.06
N GLU A 12 13.01 2.45 -2.13
CA GLU A 12 14.01 2.91 -1.16
C GLU A 12 15.37 2.97 -1.85
N LEU A 13 15.80 4.15 -2.26
CA LEU A 13 17.04 4.30 -3.02
C LEU A 13 18.29 4.15 -2.15
N THR A 14 18.15 4.37 -0.85
CA THR A 14 19.24 4.27 0.13
C THR A 14 18.67 4.20 1.54
N ARG A 15 19.38 3.57 2.46
CA ARG A 15 19.11 3.65 3.92
C ARG A 15 19.96 4.71 4.61
N ARG A 16 20.80 5.42 3.87
CA ARG A 16 21.56 6.56 4.39
C ARG A 16 20.62 7.74 4.59
N CYS A 17 20.81 8.45 5.68
CA CYS A 17 20.17 9.73 5.96
C CYS A 17 21.18 10.62 6.67
N ASN A 18 21.14 11.92 6.39
CA ASN A 18 21.97 12.92 7.04
C ASN A 18 21.29 13.52 8.29
N LEU A 19 20.07 13.07 8.62
CA LEU A 19 19.37 13.40 9.86
C LEU A 19 19.26 12.17 10.77
N ALA A 20 19.05 12.43 12.07
CA ALA A 20 18.88 11.42 13.11
C ALA A 20 17.57 11.66 13.89
N CYS A 21 16.45 11.72 13.19
CA CYS A 21 15.15 12.03 13.80
C CYS A 21 14.80 11.01 14.90
N ARG A 22 14.50 11.50 16.10
CA ARG A 22 14.17 10.67 17.28
C ARG A 22 12.99 9.71 17.05
N TRP A 23 12.09 10.07 16.14
CA TRP A 23 10.84 9.40 15.81
C TRP A 23 10.88 8.66 14.47
N CYS A 24 12.04 8.59 13.79
CA CYS A 24 12.14 7.97 12.47
C CYS A 24 11.63 6.52 12.49
N ALA A 25 10.52 6.27 11.78
CA ALA A 25 9.92 4.93 11.69
C ALA A 25 10.87 3.92 11.02
N ARG A 26 11.82 4.37 10.19
CA ARG A 26 12.79 3.47 9.53
C ARG A 26 13.84 2.92 10.51
N GLY A 27 14.19 3.67 11.54
CA GLY A 27 15.31 3.37 12.45
C GLY A 27 16.56 4.20 12.14
N ASN A 28 17.70 3.75 12.66
CA ASN A 28 18.99 4.42 12.44
C ASN A 28 19.45 4.28 10.98
N PRO A 29 20.10 5.30 10.40
CA PRO A 29 20.65 5.21 9.05
C PRO A 29 21.61 4.03 8.89
N GLN A 30 21.57 3.38 7.73
CA GLN A 30 22.45 2.27 7.38
C GLN A 30 23.18 2.57 6.06
N ASN A 31 24.40 2.08 5.90
CA ASN A 31 25.18 2.26 4.67
C ASN A 31 24.78 1.23 3.61
N VAL A 32 23.52 1.29 3.16
CA VAL A 32 22.94 0.40 2.14
C VAL A 32 22.32 1.27 1.05
N ASP A 33 22.73 1.03 -0.19
CA ASP A 33 22.21 1.72 -1.36
C ASP A 33 21.55 0.69 -2.29
N ILE A 34 20.47 1.08 -2.96
CA ILE A 34 19.86 0.25 -3.99
C ILE A 34 20.84 0.05 -5.15
N THR A 35 20.83 -1.13 -5.77
CA THR A 35 21.64 -1.42 -6.94
C THR A 35 20.86 -1.18 -8.23
N LYS A 36 21.59 -0.96 -9.33
CA LYS A 36 20.98 -0.91 -10.68
C LYS A 36 20.28 -2.22 -11.03
N GLU A 37 20.82 -3.35 -10.55
CA GLU A 37 20.25 -4.67 -10.78
C GLU A 37 18.86 -4.78 -10.14
N ILE A 38 18.71 -4.37 -8.89
CA ILE A 38 17.40 -4.34 -8.21
C ILE A 38 16.44 -3.40 -8.96
N ILE A 39 16.88 -2.21 -9.36
CA ILE A 39 16.04 -1.28 -10.14
C ILE A 39 15.59 -1.93 -11.45
N ASN A 40 16.51 -2.48 -12.24
CA ASN A 40 16.18 -3.12 -13.52
C ASN A 40 15.25 -4.30 -13.32
N LYS A 41 15.57 -5.20 -12.40
CA LYS A 41 14.75 -6.36 -12.09
C LYS A 41 13.33 -5.95 -11.70
N THR A 42 13.19 -4.94 -10.85
CA THR A 42 11.88 -4.41 -10.47
C THR A 42 11.14 -3.87 -11.69
N LEU A 43 11.79 -3.02 -12.51
CA LEU A 43 11.15 -2.40 -13.68
C LEU A 43 10.74 -3.42 -14.74
N ASP A 44 11.53 -4.48 -14.94
CA ASP A 44 11.24 -5.55 -15.90
C ASP A 44 10.03 -6.39 -15.43
N GLU A 45 9.93 -6.69 -14.13
CA GLU A 45 8.77 -7.40 -13.55
C GLU A 45 7.46 -6.61 -13.65
N ILE A 46 7.55 -5.29 -13.56
CA ILE A 46 6.37 -4.42 -13.48
C ILE A 46 6.03 -3.67 -14.76
N GLU A 47 6.83 -3.80 -15.83
CA GLU A 47 6.57 -3.16 -17.12
C GLU A 47 5.12 -3.37 -17.63
N PRO A 48 4.47 -4.55 -17.42
CA PRO A 48 3.08 -4.74 -17.82
C PRO A 48 2.05 -3.94 -17.02
N PHE A 49 2.40 -3.37 -15.87
CA PHE A 49 1.48 -2.78 -14.90
C PHE A 49 1.17 -1.30 -15.22
N TYR A 50 0.16 -0.75 -14.54
CA TYR A 50 -0.29 0.64 -14.68
C TYR A 50 -0.27 1.33 -13.31
N PHE A 51 0.51 2.40 -13.16
CA PHE A 51 0.80 3.02 -11.86
C PHE A 51 0.11 4.37 -11.71
N CYS A 52 -0.66 4.57 -10.64
CA CYS A 52 -1.12 5.91 -10.26
C CYS A 52 0.06 6.76 -9.76
N ASN A 53 0.98 6.17 -9.00
CA ASN A 53 2.19 6.83 -8.54
C ASN A 53 3.38 5.85 -8.41
N ILE A 54 4.57 6.36 -8.68
CA ILE A 54 5.83 5.74 -8.24
C ILE A 54 6.55 6.70 -7.30
N GLU A 55 6.93 6.21 -6.13
CA GLU A 55 7.54 7.03 -5.09
C GLU A 55 9.04 6.71 -4.94
N LEU A 56 9.87 7.74 -4.87
CA LEU A 56 11.28 7.63 -4.53
C LEU A 56 11.46 8.08 -3.08
N THR A 57 11.98 7.17 -2.28
CA THR A 57 12.21 7.36 -0.84
C THR A 57 13.60 6.84 -0.47
N GLY A 58 13.91 6.81 0.83
CA GLY A 58 15.17 6.33 1.37
C GLY A 58 15.19 6.39 2.89
N GLY A 59 16.38 6.61 3.44
CA GLY A 59 16.54 7.57 4.52
C GLY A 59 16.41 8.99 3.94
N GLU A 60 17.35 9.39 3.08
CA GLU A 60 17.29 10.60 2.25
C GLU A 60 17.71 10.27 0.80
N PRO A 61 16.81 10.31 -0.20
CA PRO A 61 17.14 9.94 -1.58
C PRO A 61 18.32 10.71 -2.18
N GLN A 62 18.48 11.97 -1.78
CA GLN A 62 19.53 12.88 -2.25
C GLN A 62 20.94 12.45 -1.80
N MET A 63 21.05 11.50 -0.87
CA MET A 63 22.31 10.84 -0.52
C MET A 63 22.76 9.81 -1.57
N ASN A 64 21.84 9.33 -2.43
CA ASN A 64 22.12 8.45 -3.57
C ASN A 64 21.64 9.05 -4.91
N PRO A 65 22.22 10.20 -5.32
CA PRO A 65 21.76 10.96 -6.47
C PRO A 65 21.99 10.23 -7.81
N ASP A 66 22.97 9.33 -7.86
CA ASP A 66 23.25 8.51 -9.04
C ASP A 66 22.12 7.52 -9.32
N MET A 67 21.54 6.90 -8.29
CA MET A 67 20.39 6.00 -8.47
C MET A 67 19.11 6.76 -8.79
N VAL A 68 18.90 7.97 -8.25
CA VAL A 68 17.77 8.83 -8.65
C VAL A 68 17.84 9.14 -10.16
N LEU A 69 19.00 9.58 -10.65
CA LEU A 69 19.20 9.88 -12.07
C LEU A 69 19.09 8.63 -12.95
N TYR A 70 19.66 7.51 -12.50
CA TYR A 70 19.56 6.24 -13.20
C TYR A 70 18.11 5.79 -13.34
N PHE A 71 17.34 5.84 -12.25
CA PHE A 71 15.93 5.49 -12.19
C PHE A 71 15.11 6.33 -13.18
N ALA A 72 15.25 7.67 -13.16
CA ALA A 72 14.53 8.54 -14.09
C ALA A 72 14.79 8.21 -15.56
N LYS A 73 16.06 7.89 -15.91
CA LYS A 73 16.40 7.42 -17.25
C LYS A 73 15.74 6.08 -17.57
N GLN A 74 15.69 5.15 -16.63
CA GLN A 74 15.08 3.83 -16.85
C GLN A 74 13.56 3.92 -17.02
N ILE A 75 12.86 4.79 -16.27
CA ILE A 75 11.42 5.07 -16.47
C ILE A 75 11.17 5.55 -17.89
N ALA A 76 11.93 6.55 -18.34
CA ALA A 76 11.77 7.13 -19.67
C ALA A 76 12.10 6.12 -20.78
N ASN A 77 13.22 5.40 -20.66
CA ASN A 77 13.69 4.46 -21.69
C ASN A 77 12.78 3.23 -21.87
N ARG A 78 12.20 2.71 -20.77
CA ARG A 78 11.26 1.58 -20.81
C ARG A 78 9.82 2.01 -21.05
N HIS A 79 9.54 3.31 -21.12
CA HIS A 79 8.17 3.85 -21.20
C HIS A 79 7.23 3.31 -20.10
N ILE A 80 7.73 3.24 -18.85
CA ILE A 80 6.95 2.72 -17.72
C ILE A 80 5.67 3.52 -17.52
N LYS A 81 4.52 2.82 -17.55
CA LYS A 81 3.17 3.41 -17.51
C LYS A 81 2.82 3.90 -16.11
N THR A 82 3.28 5.10 -15.77
CA THR A 82 2.92 5.79 -14.53
C THR A 82 2.27 7.13 -14.82
N GLU A 83 1.29 7.54 -14.01
CA GLU A 83 0.70 8.88 -14.05
C GLU A 83 1.58 9.89 -13.31
N LYS A 84 2.23 9.47 -12.21
CA LYS A 84 2.94 10.36 -11.30
C LYS A 84 4.24 9.74 -10.77
N VAL A 85 5.23 10.60 -10.55
CA VAL A 85 6.42 10.28 -9.76
C VAL A 85 6.51 11.25 -8.58
N THR A 86 6.66 10.71 -7.39
CA THR A 86 6.83 11.49 -6.16
C THR A 86 8.23 11.26 -5.58
N ILE A 87 8.92 12.30 -5.13
CA ILE A 87 10.18 12.19 -4.39
C ILE A 87 9.97 12.77 -2.99
N GLN A 88 10.20 11.96 -1.96
CA GLN A 88 10.20 12.41 -0.57
C GLN A 88 11.60 12.86 -0.18
N THR A 89 11.74 14.07 0.37
CA THR A 89 13.03 14.58 0.86
C THR A 89 12.88 15.24 2.21
N ASN A 90 13.88 15.11 3.05
CA ASN A 90 14.01 15.85 4.30
C ASN A 90 14.40 17.33 4.07
N GLY A 91 14.58 17.79 2.83
CA GLY A 91 14.75 19.22 2.55
C GLY A 91 16.10 19.82 2.93
N THR A 92 17.15 19.01 3.07
CA THR A 92 18.49 19.48 3.49
C THR A 92 19.54 19.47 2.38
N ILE A 93 19.38 18.65 1.33
CA ILE A 93 20.40 18.46 0.29
C ILE A 93 19.91 19.02 -1.04
N LYS A 94 20.79 19.75 -1.73
CA LYS A 94 20.64 20.16 -3.14
C LYS A 94 21.58 19.32 -3.98
N ASN A 95 21.08 18.77 -5.09
CA ASN A 95 21.91 17.96 -5.96
C ASN A 95 21.49 18.09 -7.44
N ASP A 96 22.45 18.43 -8.30
CA ASP A 96 22.21 18.65 -9.73
C ASP A 96 21.78 17.39 -10.49
N LYS A 97 22.24 16.19 -10.09
CA LYS A 97 21.80 14.94 -10.73
C LYS A 97 20.34 14.66 -10.42
N VAL A 98 19.88 14.98 -9.20
CA VAL A 98 18.46 14.88 -8.84
C VAL A 98 17.64 15.91 -9.63
N LYS A 99 18.12 17.15 -9.76
CA LYS A 99 17.47 18.16 -10.60
C LYS A 99 17.40 17.73 -12.07
N GLN A 100 18.45 17.12 -12.60
CA GLN A 100 18.47 16.53 -13.94
C GLN A 100 17.46 15.38 -14.08
N ALA A 101 17.32 14.54 -13.05
CA ALA A 101 16.31 13.48 -13.03
C ALA A 101 14.88 14.03 -13.15
N LEU A 102 14.57 15.13 -12.44
CA LEU A 102 13.28 15.82 -12.54
C LEU A 102 13.02 16.35 -13.96
N ILE A 103 14.05 16.90 -14.62
CA ILE A 103 13.95 17.37 -16.01
C ILE A 103 13.65 16.21 -16.96
N ILE A 104 14.37 15.08 -16.83
CA ILE A 104 14.16 13.89 -17.67
C ILE A 104 12.74 13.35 -17.50
N LEU A 105 12.25 13.24 -16.25
CA LEU A 105 10.88 12.83 -15.97
C LEU A 105 9.87 13.83 -16.55
N SER A 106 10.13 15.13 -16.43
CA SER A 106 9.23 16.18 -16.96
C SER A 106 9.09 16.05 -18.48
N ASP A 107 10.20 15.86 -19.20
CA ASP A 107 10.21 15.65 -20.64
C ASP A 107 9.49 14.36 -21.03
N TYR A 108 9.74 13.26 -20.29
CA TYR A 108 9.03 12.00 -20.49
C TYR A 108 7.51 12.18 -20.39
N PHE A 109 7.01 12.79 -19.31
CA PHE A 109 5.58 13.03 -19.12
C PHE A 109 4.98 13.94 -20.20
N ALA A 110 5.72 14.96 -20.65
CA ALA A 110 5.27 15.81 -21.74
C ALA A 110 5.08 15.02 -23.06
N ASN A 111 5.94 14.02 -23.31
CA ASN A 111 5.87 13.16 -24.48
C ASN A 111 4.75 12.11 -24.39
N VAL A 112 4.42 11.63 -23.20
CA VAL A 112 3.40 10.58 -23.01
C VAL A 112 2.01 11.10 -22.60
N LYS A 113 1.83 12.42 -22.45
CA LYS A 113 0.57 13.01 -21.96
C LYS A 113 -0.71 12.63 -22.71
N ASN A 114 -0.59 12.32 -24.01
CA ASN A 114 -1.72 11.96 -24.88
C ASN A 114 -1.82 10.45 -25.15
N GLN A 115 -1.02 9.63 -24.47
CA GLN A 115 -1.09 8.18 -24.61
C GLN A 115 -2.37 7.65 -23.98
N SER A 116 -3.02 6.67 -24.62
CA SER A 116 -4.30 6.12 -24.14
C SER A 116 -4.20 5.57 -22.72
N TRP A 117 -3.08 4.93 -22.37
CA TRP A 117 -2.84 4.38 -21.04
C TRP A 117 -2.82 5.45 -19.94
N MET A 118 -2.46 6.71 -20.26
CA MET A 118 -2.46 7.81 -19.29
C MET A 118 -3.88 8.15 -18.85
N GLU A 119 -4.80 8.25 -19.81
CA GLU A 119 -6.23 8.51 -19.54
C GLU A 119 -6.88 7.32 -18.82
N GLU A 120 -6.48 6.10 -19.13
CA GLU A 120 -6.93 4.90 -18.42
C GLU A 120 -6.51 4.91 -16.95
N ILE A 121 -5.27 5.32 -16.63
CA ILE A 121 -4.82 5.44 -15.25
C ILE A 121 -5.61 6.52 -14.52
N LYS A 122 -5.81 7.70 -15.12
CA LYS A 122 -6.60 8.78 -14.51
C LYS A 122 -8.04 8.37 -14.20
N LYS A 123 -8.67 7.65 -15.14
CA LYS A 123 -10.03 7.12 -14.96
C LYS A 123 -10.06 6.15 -13.78
N PHE A 124 -9.13 5.20 -13.75
CA PHE A 124 -8.99 4.26 -12.64
C PHE A 124 -8.73 4.97 -11.31
N ASN A 125 -7.84 5.97 -11.29
CA ASN A 125 -7.49 6.76 -10.11
C ASN A 125 -8.73 7.46 -9.51
N SER A 126 -9.61 7.96 -10.39
CA SER A 126 -10.89 8.58 -10.01
C SER A 126 -11.89 7.55 -9.47
N GLU A 127 -12.04 6.40 -10.13
CA GLU A 127 -12.94 5.30 -9.69
C GLU A 127 -12.49 4.66 -8.38
N ALA A 128 -11.19 4.59 -8.15
CA ALA A 128 -10.61 4.06 -6.92
C ALA A 128 -10.63 5.08 -5.76
N GLU A 129 -11.23 6.27 -5.98
CA GLU A 129 -11.36 7.37 -5.00
C GLU A 129 -10.02 7.76 -4.36
N VAL A 130 -8.94 7.73 -5.14
CA VAL A 130 -7.62 8.03 -4.63
C VAL A 130 -7.52 9.54 -4.40
N VAL A 131 -7.32 9.92 -3.14
CA VAL A 131 -7.21 11.32 -2.75
C VAL A 131 -5.74 11.74 -2.78
N ASP A 132 -5.40 12.75 -3.57
CA ASP A 132 -4.11 13.42 -3.43
C ASP A 132 -4.00 14.08 -2.05
N ALA A 133 -2.99 13.64 -1.32
CA ALA A 133 -2.64 14.18 -0.01
C ALA A 133 -2.14 15.64 -0.11
N TYR A 134 -1.63 16.02 -1.28
CA TYR A 134 -1.16 17.35 -1.65
C TYR A 134 -2.06 17.93 -2.75
N SER A 135 -3.05 18.75 -2.38
CA SER A 135 -4.08 19.25 -3.32
C SER A 135 -3.54 20.02 -4.52
N LYS A 136 -2.43 20.77 -4.36
CA LYS A 136 -1.81 21.51 -5.47
C LYS A 136 -1.11 20.59 -6.48
N ALA A 137 -0.93 19.32 -6.13
CA ALA A 137 -0.28 18.31 -6.98
C ALA A 137 -1.27 17.46 -7.82
N THR A 138 -2.59 17.73 -7.76
CA THR A 138 -3.62 16.89 -8.40
C THR A 138 -3.56 16.83 -9.93
N ASN A 139 -2.91 17.79 -10.57
CA ASN A 139 -2.70 17.77 -12.03
C ASN A 139 -1.20 17.81 -12.39
N LYS A 140 -0.33 17.38 -11.47
CA LYS A 140 1.11 17.40 -11.64
C LYS A 140 1.62 15.96 -11.72
N ASN A 141 2.42 15.68 -12.74
CA ASN A 141 3.04 14.37 -12.91
C ASN A 141 4.26 14.18 -12.01
N ILE A 142 4.85 15.26 -11.49
CA ILE A 142 6.01 15.20 -10.60
C ILE A 142 5.73 16.01 -9.34
N LEU A 143 5.89 15.36 -8.19
CA LEU A 143 5.82 15.99 -6.87
C LEU A 143 7.16 15.79 -6.14
N VAL A 144 7.81 16.89 -5.75
CA VAL A 144 8.86 16.87 -4.75
C VAL A 144 8.21 17.25 -3.41
N ALA A 145 7.99 16.26 -2.57
CA ALA A 145 7.42 16.43 -1.24
C ALA A 145 8.55 16.64 -0.22
N VAL A 146 8.57 17.83 0.38
CA VAL A 146 9.60 18.26 1.34
C VAL A 146 9.05 18.12 2.75
N SER A 147 9.57 17.13 3.49
CA SER A 147 9.18 16.85 4.87
C SER A 147 9.57 18.01 5.78
N THR A 148 8.68 18.39 6.69
CA THR A 148 8.87 19.56 7.58
C THR A 148 8.63 19.25 9.05
N ASP A 149 7.99 18.13 9.36
CA ASP A 149 7.65 17.80 10.73
C ASP A 149 8.87 17.30 11.51
N GLU A 150 9.13 17.86 12.69
CA GLU A 150 10.24 17.51 13.59
C GLU A 150 11.59 17.17 12.90
N HIS A 151 11.92 17.88 11.81
CA HIS A 151 13.19 17.78 11.11
C HIS A 151 14.08 18.99 11.43
N ASP A 152 15.38 18.75 11.56
CA ASP A 152 16.39 19.80 11.66
C ASP A 152 16.76 20.30 10.25
N ASN A 153 15.83 21.02 9.61
CA ASN A 153 15.94 21.45 8.21
C ASN A 153 15.41 22.87 7.94
N LYS A 154 15.04 23.61 8.98
CA LYS A 154 14.37 24.92 8.84
C LYS A 154 15.21 25.93 8.05
N ASP A 155 16.53 25.88 8.21
CA ASP A 155 17.46 26.80 7.56
C ASP A 155 17.73 26.45 6.08
N THR A 156 17.43 25.22 5.67
CA THR A 156 17.72 24.73 4.30
C THR A 156 16.48 24.67 3.42
N ILE A 157 15.29 24.55 4.02
CA ILE A 157 14.07 24.17 3.32
C ILE A 157 13.71 25.08 2.15
N ASP A 158 13.74 26.40 2.34
CA ASP A 158 13.36 27.36 1.28
C ASP A 158 14.36 27.33 0.12
N GLY A 159 15.64 27.19 0.46
CA GLY A 159 16.70 27.03 -0.52
C GLY A 159 16.54 25.75 -1.33
N VAL A 160 16.16 24.64 -0.69
CA VAL A 160 15.94 23.34 -1.35
C VAL A 160 14.68 23.40 -2.21
N CYS A 161 13.59 23.97 -1.71
CA CYS A 161 12.36 24.16 -2.50
C CYS A 161 12.64 24.96 -3.78
N LYS A 162 13.33 26.11 -3.65
CA LYS A 162 13.71 26.94 -4.81
C LYS A 162 14.65 26.21 -5.77
N PHE A 163 15.53 25.35 -5.26
CA PHE A 163 16.48 24.62 -6.10
C PHE A 163 15.80 23.56 -6.98
N TYR A 164 14.84 22.83 -6.42
CA TYR A 164 14.09 21.78 -7.10
C TYR A 164 12.85 22.26 -7.85
N ASP A 165 12.46 23.53 -7.69
CA ASP A 165 11.56 24.18 -8.62
C ASP A 165 12.28 24.36 -9.97
N ILE A 166 11.99 23.45 -10.90
CA ILE A 166 12.58 23.44 -12.25
C ILE A 166 11.80 24.31 -13.25
N GLY A 167 10.75 25.01 -12.81
CA GLY A 167 9.94 25.89 -13.68
C GLY A 167 9.15 25.16 -14.78
N ARG A 168 8.79 23.89 -14.56
CA ARG A 168 8.02 23.06 -15.49
C ARG A 168 6.59 22.91 -14.99
N ASP A 169 5.59 23.14 -15.84
CA ASP A 169 4.17 23.10 -15.44
C ASP A 169 3.71 21.74 -14.88
N ASN A 170 4.34 20.64 -15.27
CA ASN A 170 4.01 19.30 -14.78
C ASN A 170 4.78 18.88 -13.52
N CYS A 171 5.61 19.77 -12.96
CA CYS A 171 6.39 19.54 -11.74
C CYS A 171 5.97 20.53 -10.65
N ILE A 172 5.92 20.07 -9.40
CA ILE A 172 5.66 20.93 -8.25
C ILE A 172 6.53 20.52 -7.06
N VAL A 173 6.96 21.50 -6.28
CA VAL A 173 7.60 21.29 -4.99
C VAL A 173 6.65 21.76 -3.90
N GLN A 174 6.36 20.90 -2.92
CA GLN A 174 5.45 21.21 -1.83
C GLN A 174 6.03 20.82 -0.49
N LYS A 175 5.79 21.66 0.52
CA LYS A 175 6.16 21.37 1.91
C LYS A 175 5.08 20.48 2.53
N GLN A 176 5.48 19.57 3.41
CA GLN A 176 4.58 18.68 4.14
C GLN A 176 3.53 19.44 4.96
N THR A 177 3.82 20.67 5.44
CA THR A 177 2.79 21.53 6.06
C THR A 177 1.59 21.82 5.17
N GLU A 178 1.70 21.63 3.85
CA GLU A 178 0.63 21.80 2.88
C GLU A 178 -0.16 20.49 2.63
N HIS A 179 0.15 19.41 3.36
CA HIS A 179 -0.54 18.13 3.32
C HIS A 179 -1.86 18.19 4.10
N LYS A 180 -2.95 17.66 3.53
CA LYS A 180 -4.32 17.70 4.10
C LYS A 180 -4.49 17.06 5.49
N GLY A 181 -3.47 16.37 6.00
CA GLY A 181 -3.51 15.58 7.24
C GLY A 181 -2.82 16.26 8.43
N HIS A 182 -2.21 17.43 8.24
CA HIS A 182 -1.60 18.19 9.32
C HIS A 182 -2.60 19.19 9.90
N ILE A 183 -3.09 18.94 11.13
CA ILE A 183 -3.83 19.93 11.92
C ILE A 183 -2.82 20.67 12.79
N ASN A 184 -2.73 21.99 12.64
CA ASN A 184 -1.80 22.85 13.40
C ASN A 184 -0.32 22.44 13.33
N GLY A 185 0.11 21.83 12.22
CA GLY A 185 1.52 21.52 11.97
C GLY A 185 2.11 20.36 12.77
N LYS A 186 1.30 19.53 13.43
CA LYS A 186 1.75 18.31 14.13
C LYS A 186 1.26 17.05 13.42
N ILE A 187 2.12 16.03 13.31
CA ILE A 187 1.65 14.67 13.04
C ILE A 187 0.84 14.22 14.27
N GLY A 188 -0.46 14.02 14.08
CA GLY A 188 -1.39 13.67 15.16
C GLY A 188 -1.25 12.23 15.68
N THR A 189 -0.30 11.44 15.16
CA THR A 189 -0.12 10.03 15.57
C THR A 189 1.34 9.58 15.47
N ILE A 190 1.93 9.14 16.58
CA ILE A 190 3.30 8.59 16.59
C ILE A 190 3.25 7.14 16.11
N LEU A 191 3.98 6.85 15.04
CA LEU A 191 4.19 5.47 14.60
C LEU A 191 5.22 4.82 15.51
N MET A 192 4.81 3.81 16.26
CA MET A 192 5.69 3.03 17.14
C MET A 192 6.49 2.01 16.34
N GLU A 193 7.46 2.52 15.59
CA GLU A 193 8.37 1.76 14.73
C GLU A 193 9.77 2.39 14.76
N GLY A 194 10.82 1.61 14.49
CA GLY A 194 12.19 2.12 14.35
C GLY A 194 12.71 2.89 15.57
N CYS A 195 13.13 4.14 15.38
CA CYS A 195 13.67 4.98 16.45
C CYS A 195 12.61 5.39 17.47
N ALA A 196 11.34 5.52 17.08
CA ALA A 196 10.27 5.92 17.99
C ALA A 196 10.09 4.89 19.13
N VAL A 197 10.21 3.60 18.83
CA VAL A 197 10.15 2.51 19.83
C VAL A 197 11.32 2.60 20.82
N LYS A 198 12.52 2.96 20.35
CA LYS A 198 13.71 3.07 21.21
C LYS A 198 13.69 4.33 22.07
N ASN A 199 13.09 5.38 21.55
CA ASN A 199 13.10 6.72 22.13
C ASN A 199 11.75 7.13 22.73
N TYR A 200 10.82 6.19 22.96
CA TYR A 200 9.45 6.53 23.34
C TYR A 200 9.37 7.36 24.63
N MET A 201 10.34 7.19 25.53
CA MET A 201 10.46 7.97 26.78
C MET A 201 10.73 9.46 26.57
N LEU A 202 11.07 9.89 25.34
CA LEU A 202 11.23 11.29 24.98
C LEU A 202 9.90 11.97 24.62
N PHE A 203 8.80 11.22 24.51
CA PHE A 203 7.47 11.76 24.29
C PHE A 203 6.72 11.93 25.61
N THR A 204 5.84 12.91 25.65
CA THR A 204 4.91 13.12 26.75
C THR A 204 3.85 12.01 26.80
N LYS A 205 3.24 11.80 27.97
CA LYS A 205 2.14 10.81 28.10
C LYS A 205 0.97 11.11 27.16
N ASP A 206 0.66 12.38 26.93
CA ASP A 206 -0.43 12.81 26.05
C ASP A 206 -0.11 12.52 24.58
N GLU A 207 1.15 12.66 24.16
CA GLU A 207 1.59 12.22 22.82
C GLU A 207 1.48 10.70 22.68
N LEU A 208 1.84 9.96 23.73
CA LEU A 208 1.75 8.51 23.77
C LEU A 208 0.30 7.97 23.83
N GLN A 209 -0.69 8.83 24.06
CA GLN A 209 -2.11 8.47 23.88
C GLN A 209 -2.51 8.33 22.41
N ASN A 210 -1.76 8.96 21.50
CA ASN A 210 -2.02 8.95 20.06
C ASN A 210 -0.89 8.23 19.34
N ILE A 211 -0.78 6.92 19.56
CA ILE A 211 0.20 6.07 18.87
C ILE A 211 -0.49 5.13 17.89
N ARG A 212 0.29 4.63 16.93
CA ARG A 212 -0.12 3.55 16.04
C ARG A 212 1.00 2.52 15.90
N ILE A 213 0.67 1.26 16.10
CA ILE A 213 1.50 0.12 15.72
C ILE A 213 1.09 -0.33 14.33
N ILE A 214 2.06 -0.51 13.44
CA ILE A 214 1.81 -0.96 12.06
C ILE A 214 1.73 -2.48 12.05
N TYR A 215 0.67 -3.01 11.45
CA TYR A 215 0.50 -4.45 11.24
C TYR A 215 0.71 -4.81 9.78
N ASN A 216 0.04 -4.12 8.85
CA ASN A 216 0.15 -4.28 7.40
C ASN A 216 0.09 -5.75 6.90
N LYS A 217 -0.68 -6.62 7.56
CA LYS A 217 -0.88 -8.02 7.14
C LYS A 217 -2.33 -8.24 6.74
N TYR A 218 -2.69 -7.76 5.55
CA TYR A 218 -4.04 -7.82 4.99
C TYR A 218 -4.03 -7.87 3.47
N CYS A 219 -5.14 -8.27 2.85
CA CYS A 219 -5.24 -8.38 1.41
C CYS A 219 -5.16 -6.99 0.76
N VAL A 220 -4.09 -6.76 0.00
CA VAL A 220 -3.87 -5.49 -0.72
C VAL A 220 -4.44 -5.50 -2.14
N ILE A 221 -5.00 -6.63 -2.58
CA ILE A 221 -5.63 -6.78 -3.89
C ILE A 221 -7.10 -6.37 -3.80
N LYS A 222 -7.52 -5.53 -4.76
CA LYS A 222 -8.92 -5.27 -5.09
C LYS A 222 -9.23 -5.90 -6.44
N ASP A 223 -10.19 -6.82 -6.44
CA ASP A 223 -10.67 -7.56 -7.62
C ASP A 223 -12.20 -7.52 -7.75
N ASP A 224 -12.84 -6.56 -7.09
CA ASP A 224 -14.29 -6.31 -7.02
C ASP A 224 -14.86 -5.41 -8.13
N PHE A 225 -14.04 -5.04 -9.11
CA PHE A 225 -14.49 -4.25 -10.27
C PHE A 225 -15.57 -5.00 -11.08
N ILE A 226 -16.77 -4.42 -11.14
CA ILE A 226 -17.99 -5.06 -11.69
C ILE A 226 -17.89 -5.28 -13.21
N GLU A 227 -17.26 -4.36 -13.95
CA GLU A 227 -17.30 -4.31 -15.42
C GLU A 227 -16.00 -4.77 -16.11
N SER A 228 -15.01 -5.28 -15.37
CA SER A 228 -13.75 -5.71 -15.98
C SER A 228 -13.02 -6.82 -15.21
N ASP A 229 -12.21 -7.60 -15.93
CA ASP A 229 -11.24 -8.52 -15.31
C ASP A 229 -10.00 -7.79 -14.74
N ASN A 230 -10.05 -6.46 -14.61
CA ASN A 230 -8.95 -5.68 -14.05
C ASN A 230 -8.78 -5.97 -12.57
N ILE A 231 -7.54 -5.80 -12.11
CA ILE A 231 -7.18 -5.95 -10.70
C ILE A 231 -6.36 -4.73 -10.29
N ALA A 232 -6.48 -4.36 -9.02
CA ALA A 232 -5.67 -3.31 -8.43
C ALA A 232 -4.91 -3.80 -7.20
N ILE A 233 -3.67 -3.36 -7.04
CA ILE A 233 -2.95 -3.37 -5.78
C ILE A 233 -3.20 -2.02 -5.10
N SER A 234 -4.07 -2.03 -4.08
CA SER A 234 -4.66 -0.84 -3.47
C SER A 234 -3.90 -0.30 -2.26
N LYS A 235 -2.67 -0.78 -2.03
CA LYS A 235 -1.78 -0.30 -0.98
C LYS A 235 -0.40 -0.10 -1.58
N THR A 236 0.33 0.88 -1.07
CA THR A 236 1.75 1.04 -1.40
C THR A 236 2.49 -0.25 -1.10
N LEU A 237 3.20 -0.80 -2.09
CA LEU A 237 4.29 -1.71 -1.84
C LEU A 237 5.61 -0.95 -2.00
N THR A 238 6.64 -1.35 -1.27
CA THR A 238 7.96 -0.76 -1.40
C THR A 238 8.98 -1.84 -1.75
N VAL A 239 9.83 -1.56 -2.72
CA VAL A 239 11.10 -2.28 -2.94
C VAL A 239 12.18 -1.58 -2.14
N SER A 240 12.70 -2.26 -1.13
CA SER A 240 13.76 -1.75 -0.26
C SER A 240 15.13 -1.75 -0.96
N ALA A 241 16.12 -1.10 -0.36
CA ALA A 241 17.46 -0.96 -0.94
C ALA A 241 18.19 -2.30 -1.15
N ASN A 242 17.79 -3.37 -0.43
CA ASN A 242 18.31 -4.73 -0.61
C ASN A 242 17.36 -5.66 -1.40
N GLY A 243 16.34 -5.10 -2.04
CA GLY A 243 15.42 -5.84 -2.92
C GLY A 243 14.22 -6.48 -2.22
N ASN A 244 14.12 -6.43 -0.89
CA ASN A 244 12.94 -6.93 -0.19
C ASN A 244 11.71 -6.09 -0.55
N VAL A 245 10.61 -6.76 -0.89
CA VAL A 245 9.30 -6.18 -1.19
C VAL A 245 8.40 -6.30 0.04
N TYR A 246 7.79 -5.20 0.47
CA TYR A 246 6.92 -5.19 1.65
C TYR A 246 5.77 -4.19 1.51
N VAL A 247 4.76 -4.33 2.38
CA VAL A 247 3.56 -3.48 2.39
C VAL A 247 3.79 -2.19 3.19
N GLY A 248 3.47 -1.05 2.57
CA GLY A 248 3.62 0.30 3.14
C GLY A 248 5.02 0.89 2.96
N ASN A 249 5.25 2.07 3.52
CA ASN A 249 6.51 2.83 3.46
C ASN A 249 7.10 3.14 4.85
N MET A 250 6.37 2.91 5.94
CA MET A 250 6.75 3.28 7.32
C MET A 250 7.15 2.10 8.20
N THR A 251 7.76 1.05 7.64
CA THR A 251 8.26 -0.12 8.40
C THR A 251 9.76 0.04 8.69
N SER A 252 10.25 -0.38 9.86
CA SER A 252 11.68 -0.27 10.19
C SER A 252 12.54 -1.15 9.29
N TYR A 253 13.81 -0.77 9.09
CA TYR A 253 14.77 -1.57 8.32
C TYR A 253 14.87 -3.00 8.88
N ASP A 254 14.92 -3.14 10.21
CA ASP A 254 15.01 -4.44 10.88
C ASP A 254 13.77 -5.32 10.59
N ASN A 255 12.57 -4.73 10.59
CA ASN A 255 11.33 -5.46 10.28
C ASN A 255 11.21 -5.78 8.79
N VAL A 256 11.66 -4.88 7.90
CA VAL A 256 11.70 -5.14 6.46
C VAL A 256 12.63 -6.31 6.14
N ASP A 257 13.79 -6.38 6.80
CA ASP A 257 14.76 -7.46 6.55
C ASP A 257 14.31 -8.80 7.11
N ARG A 258 13.49 -8.79 8.18
CA ARG A 258 12.98 -10.01 8.82
C ARG A 258 11.70 -10.55 8.19
N ASP A 259 10.74 -9.68 7.90
CA ASP A 259 9.33 -10.04 7.64
C ASP A 259 8.81 -9.48 6.28
N SER A 260 9.67 -9.42 5.26
CA SER A 260 9.25 -9.02 3.91
C SER A 260 8.28 -10.03 3.25
N MET A 261 7.56 -9.59 2.21
CA MET A 261 6.69 -10.47 1.42
C MET A 261 7.51 -11.48 0.62
N PHE A 262 8.55 -10.97 -0.06
CA PHE A 262 9.50 -11.71 -0.89
C PHE A 262 10.64 -10.75 -1.30
N ASN A 263 11.69 -11.28 -1.93
CA ASN A 263 12.73 -10.45 -2.56
C ASN A 263 12.48 -10.34 -4.07
N ILE A 264 12.64 -9.14 -4.64
CA ILE A 264 12.41 -8.88 -6.07
C ILE A 264 13.37 -9.66 -6.98
N MET A 265 14.55 -10.01 -6.47
CA MET A 265 15.54 -10.79 -7.19
C MET A 265 15.08 -12.24 -7.42
N ASP A 266 14.17 -12.74 -6.59
CA ASP A 266 13.61 -14.09 -6.71
C ASP A 266 12.45 -14.17 -7.70
N CYS A 267 11.99 -13.03 -8.23
CA CYS A 267 10.88 -13.00 -9.17
C CYS A 267 11.28 -13.55 -10.55
N HIS A 268 10.30 -14.10 -11.29
CA HIS A 268 10.46 -14.64 -12.64
C HIS A 268 9.25 -14.28 -13.52
N ASN A 269 9.02 -12.98 -13.71
CA ASN A 269 7.80 -12.41 -14.31
C ASN A 269 6.53 -12.83 -13.56
N ASP A 270 6.65 -12.97 -12.23
CA ASP A 270 5.64 -13.50 -11.31
C ASP A 270 5.37 -12.56 -10.13
N PHE A 271 5.75 -11.28 -10.24
CA PHE A 271 5.54 -10.28 -9.19
C PHE A 271 4.10 -10.24 -8.66
N TYR A 272 3.11 -10.18 -9.55
CA TYR A 272 1.70 -10.20 -9.15
C TYR A 272 1.33 -11.48 -8.42
N ASP A 273 1.74 -12.65 -8.93
CA ASP A 273 1.40 -13.94 -8.35
C ASP A 273 1.98 -14.11 -6.94
N ARG A 274 3.15 -13.51 -6.68
CA ARG A 274 3.73 -13.46 -5.34
C ARG A 274 2.95 -12.56 -4.39
N VAL A 275 2.49 -11.41 -4.86
CA VAL A 275 1.59 -10.53 -4.10
C VAL A 275 0.26 -11.24 -3.81
N ASP A 276 -0.31 -11.91 -4.80
CA ASP A 276 -1.55 -12.71 -4.71
C ASP A 276 -1.41 -13.82 -3.67
N LYS A 277 -0.34 -14.62 -3.76
CA LYS A 277 -0.01 -15.65 -2.78
C LYS A 277 0.13 -15.09 -1.37
N TRP A 278 0.77 -13.93 -1.21
CA TRP A 278 0.90 -13.29 0.10
C TRP A 278 -0.45 -12.79 0.64
N CYS A 279 -1.35 -12.29 -0.23
CA CYS A 279 -2.70 -11.89 0.15
C CYS A 279 -3.51 -13.09 0.67
N TRP A 280 -3.38 -14.27 0.07
CA TRP A 280 -4.02 -15.49 0.60
C TRP A 280 -3.48 -15.94 1.96
N GLN A 281 -2.23 -15.62 2.27
CA GLN A 281 -1.65 -15.85 3.60
C GLN A 281 -2.12 -14.81 4.64
N ASN A 282 -2.56 -13.64 4.17
CA ASN A 282 -3.00 -12.50 4.99
C ASN A 282 -4.35 -11.96 4.49
N PRO A 283 -5.44 -12.76 4.53
CA PRO A 283 -6.62 -12.53 3.69
C PRO A 283 -7.63 -11.53 4.27
N ILE A 284 -7.33 -10.89 5.40
CA ILE A 284 -8.26 -9.96 6.05
C ILE A 284 -8.37 -8.66 5.25
N SER A 285 -9.45 -7.91 5.49
CA SER A 285 -9.67 -6.61 4.86
C SER A 285 -8.76 -5.52 5.46
N SER A 286 -8.67 -4.37 4.80
CA SER A 286 -8.01 -3.19 5.36
C SER A 286 -8.72 -2.65 6.61
N VAL A 287 -10.03 -2.85 6.72
CA VAL A 287 -10.83 -2.49 7.91
C VAL A 287 -10.40 -3.34 9.10
N ALA A 288 -10.38 -4.67 8.94
CA ALA A 288 -9.88 -5.58 9.94
C ALA A 288 -8.41 -5.29 10.31
N ASN A 289 -7.55 -4.94 9.35
CA ASN A 289 -6.18 -4.51 9.67
C ASN A 289 -6.14 -3.31 10.60
N ALA A 290 -6.97 -2.28 10.34
CA ALA A 290 -7.02 -1.08 11.19
C ALA A 290 -7.44 -1.42 12.63
N ASP A 291 -8.40 -2.33 12.80
CA ASP A 291 -8.83 -2.80 14.12
C ASP A 291 -7.73 -3.58 14.86
N ILE A 292 -6.95 -4.39 14.15
CA ILE A 292 -5.76 -5.06 14.72
C ILE A 292 -4.71 -4.03 15.14
N GLU A 293 -4.41 -3.05 14.30
CA GLU A 293 -3.44 -1.99 14.64
C GLU A 293 -3.88 -1.20 15.87
N LYS A 294 -5.18 -0.91 16.00
CA LYS A 294 -5.75 -0.26 17.18
C LYS A 294 -5.62 -1.16 18.41
N HIS A 295 -6.00 -2.44 18.33
CA HIS A 295 -5.79 -3.42 19.41
C HIS A 295 -4.33 -3.47 19.88
N LEU A 296 -3.38 -3.59 18.96
CA LEU A 296 -1.95 -3.62 19.29
C LEU A 296 -1.49 -2.31 19.96
N SER A 297 -1.96 -1.17 19.48
CA SER A 297 -1.63 0.14 20.04
C SER A 297 -2.13 0.26 21.49
N LEU A 298 -3.34 -0.19 21.79
CA LEU A 298 -3.89 -0.22 23.15
C LEU A 298 -3.09 -1.15 24.07
N GLN A 299 -2.71 -2.34 23.58
CA GLN A 299 -1.86 -3.28 24.33
C GLN A 299 -0.51 -2.66 24.68
N TRP A 300 0.11 -1.96 23.73
CA TRP A 300 1.36 -1.25 23.97
C TRP A 300 1.19 -0.12 25.00
N GLN A 301 0.15 0.70 24.86
CA GLN A 301 -0.13 1.79 25.80
C GLN A 301 -0.27 1.28 27.23
N LYS A 302 -1.08 0.24 27.43
CA LYS A 302 -1.27 -0.40 28.73
C LYS A 302 0.03 -0.94 29.31
N ALA A 303 0.84 -1.63 28.50
CA ALA A 303 2.13 -2.18 28.93
C ALA A 303 3.13 -1.08 29.35
N HIS A 304 2.97 0.14 28.85
CA HIS A 304 3.85 1.28 29.15
C HIS A 304 3.23 2.28 30.15
N GLY A 305 2.16 1.89 30.85
CA GLY A 305 1.54 2.73 31.89
C GLY A 305 0.82 3.96 31.34
N ILE A 306 0.42 3.93 30.07
CA ILE A 306 -0.47 4.91 29.44
C ILE A 306 -1.91 4.44 29.68
N TYR A 307 -2.78 5.37 30.10
CA TYR A 307 -4.19 5.05 30.38
C TYR A 307 -4.86 4.54 29.10
N VAL A 308 -5.60 3.44 29.24
CA VAL A 308 -6.45 2.86 28.20
C VAL A 308 -7.84 2.70 28.78
N ASP A 309 -8.87 3.10 28.03
CA ASP A 309 -10.25 2.89 28.45
C ASP A 309 -10.57 1.38 28.51
N PRO A 310 -11.05 0.84 29.64
CA PRO A 310 -11.32 -0.59 29.77
C PRO A 310 -12.38 -1.13 28.80
N GLN A 311 -13.36 -0.32 28.42
CA GLN A 311 -14.39 -0.72 27.44
C GLN A 311 -13.79 -0.77 26.04
N GLU A 312 -12.97 0.21 25.68
CA GLU A 312 -12.25 0.24 24.41
C GLU A 312 -11.30 -0.97 24.31
N GLU A 313 -10.51 -1.24 25.36
CA GLU A 313 -9.64 -2.42 25.41
C GLU A 313 -10.44 -3.72 25.21
N HIS A 314 -11.53 -3.89 25.94
CA HIS A 314 -12.38 -5.07 25.82
C HIS A 314 -12.94 -5.23 24.41
N ALA A 315 -13.43 -4.15 23.81
CA ALA A 315 -14.00 -4.15 22.45
C ALA A 315 -12.97 -4.56 21.40
N PHE A 316 -11.77 -3.97 21.42
CA PHE A 316 -10.73 -4.28 20.43
C PHE A 316 -10.05 -5.63 20.67
N ASN A 317 -9.96 -6.11 21.92
CA ASN A 317 -9.55 -7.49 22.20
C ASN A 317 -10.54 -8.48 21.58
N ALA A 318 -11.85 -8.26 21.77
CA ALA A 318 -12.88 -9.10 21.18
C ALA A 318 -12.89 -9.00 19.64
N CYS A 319 -12.61 -7.81 19.09
CA CYS A 319 -12.48 -7.62 17.65
C CYS A 319 -11.31 -8.42 17.07
N ALA A 320 -10.13 -8.37 17.70
CA ALA A 320 -8.94 -9.11 17.27
C ALA A 320 -9.19 -10.63 17.20
N GLU A 321 -9.88 -11.20 18.17
CA GLU A 321 -10.26 -12.63 18.15
C GLU A 321 -11.23 -12.96 17.00
N ARG A 322 -12.22 -12.11 16.74
CA ARG A 322 -13.14 -12.29 15.59
C ARG A 322 -12.40 -12.21 14.25
N ILE A 323 -11.48 -11.27 14.11
CA ILE A 323 -10.65 -11.10 12.91
C ILE A 323 -9.81 -12.35 12.66
N LYS A 324 -9.24 -12.94 13.72
CA LYS A 324 -8.52 -14.22 13.63
C LYS A 324 -9.42 -15.35 13.15
N ILE A 325 -10.62 -15.49 13.73
CA ILE A 325 -11.62 -16.48 13.30
C ILE A 325 -11.98 -16.31 11.82
N LEU A 326 -12.20 -15.07 11.38
CA LEU A 326 -12.50 -14.76 9.99
C LEU A 326 -11.32 -15.11 9.06
N ALA A 327 -10.10 -14.71 9.42
CA ALA A 327 -8.89 -15.00 8.66
C ALA A 327 -8.68 -16.51 8.46
N ASP A 328 -8.81 -17.28 9.54
CA ASP A 328 -8.68 -18.74 9.53
C ASP A 328 -9.79 -19.37 8.65
N LYS A 329 -11.00 -18.82 8.73
CA LYS A 329 -12.12 -19.28 7.89
C LYS A 329 -11.88 -19.03 6.41
N ILE A 330 -11.34 -17.86 6.04
CA ILE A 330 -11.01 -17.55 4.64
C ILE A 330 -9.94 -18.51 4.12
N LYS A 331 -8.88 -18.77 4.92
CA LYS A 331 -7.82 -19.74 4.58
C LYS A 331 -8.36 -21.16 4.41
N GLU A 332 -9.31 -21.58 5.25
CA GLU A 332 -9.98 -22.88 5.14
C GLU A 332 -10.83 -22.99 3.85
N CYS A 333 -11.47 -21.89 3.46
CA CYS A 333 -12.33 -21.83 2.28
C CYS A 333 -11.55 -21.76 0.95
N HIS A 334 -10.38 -21.11 0.93
CA HIS A 334 -9.60 -20.90 -0.30
C HIS A 334 -9.36 -22.17 -1.12
N PRO A 335 -8.84 -23.29 -0.57
CA PRO A 335 -8.65 -24.51 -1.35
C PRO A 335 -9.97 -25.19 -1.77
N LYS A 336 -11.08 -24.92 -1.08
CA LYS A 336 -12.42 -25.49 -1.38
C LYS A 336 -13.13 -24.73 -2.50
N PHE A 337 -12.84 -23.43 -2.63
CA PHE A 337 -13.47 -22.53 -3.59
C PHE A 337 -12.43 -21.75 -4.40
N PRO A 338 -11.54 -22.43 -5.16
CA PRO A 338 -10.37 -21.81 -5.78
C PRO A 338 -10.69 -20.92 -6.98
N TYR A 339 -11.97 -20.83 -7.40
CA TYR A 339 -12.40 -19.98 -8.51
C TYR A 339 -13.09 -18.69 -8.04
N LEU A 340 -13.14 -18.47 -6.73
CA LEU A 340 -13.59 -17.21 -6.15
C LEU A 340 -12.43 -16.22 -6.05
N LYS A 341 -12.77 -14.95 -6.26
CA LYS A 341 -11.90 -13.78 -6.04
C LYS A 341 -11.70 -13.52 -4.55
N HIS A 342 -10.77 -12.64 -4.18
CA HIS A 342 -10.46 -12.33 -2.78
C HIS A 342 -11.69 -11.80 -2.03
N TRP A 343 -12.37 -10.80 -2.60
CA TRP A 343 -13.56 -10.23 -1.98
C TRP A 343 -14.71 -11.26 -1.87
N GLU A 344 -14.89 -12.09 -2.90
CA GLU A 344 -15.94 -13.12 -2.92
C GLU A 344 -15.70 -14.18 -1.84
N LEU A 345 -14.45 -14.61 -1.67
CA LEU A 345 -14.12 -15.60 -0.65
C LEU A 345 -14.21 -15.02 0.76
N SER A 346 -13.82 -13.75 0.95
CA SER A 346 -14.01 -13.03 2.22
C SER A 346 -15.49 -12.94 2.60
N LEU A 347 -16.34 -12.56 1.64
CA LEU A 347 -17.78 -12.50 1.85
C LEU A 347 -18.39 -13.89 2.11
N LEU A 348 -18.00 -14.92 1.35
CA LEU A 348 -18.45 -16.30 1.56
C LEU A 348 -18.10 -16.81 2.97
N ALA A 349 -16.85 -16.59 3.40
CA ALA A 349 -16.39 -16.98 4.73
C ALA A 349 -17.17 -16.25 5.84
N THR A 350 -17.45 -14.97 5.64
CA THR A 350 -18.28 -14.16 6.55
C THR A 350 -19.71 -14.71 6.63
N CYS A 351 -20.36 -14.98 5.50
CA CYS A 351 -21.69 -15.61 5.47
C CYS A 351 -21.71 -16.96 6.19
N LEU A 352 -20.70 -17.82 5.97
CA LEU A 352 -20.58 -19.11 6.64
C LEU A 352 -20.46 -19.01 8.16
N ILE A 353 -19.82 -17.97 8.68
CA ILE A 353 -19.76 -17.67 10.11
C ILE A 353 -21.13 -17.19 10.58
N CYS A 354 -21.67 -16.14 9.94
CA CYS A 354 -22.92 -15.50 10.36
C CYS A 354 -24.12 -16.47 10.36
N LEU A 355 -24.24 -17.35 9.37
CA LEU A 355 -25.33 -18.34 9.28
C LEU A 355 -25.31 -19.39 10.42
N LYS A 356 -24.18 -19.55 11.11
CA LYS A 356 -24.03 -20.42 12.29
C LYS A 356 -24.27 -19.69 13.61
N LEU A 357 -24.23 -18.36 13.61
CA LEU A 357 -24.47 -17.54 14.78
C LEU A 357 -25.98 -17.35 14.97
N ASN A 358 -26.44 -17.40 16.22
CA ASN A 358 -27.83 -17.08 16.59
C ASN A 358 -27.99 -15.65 17.14
N ASN A 359 -26.88 -14.92 17.31
CA ASN A 359 -26.86 -13.57 17.87
C ASN A 359 -26.63 -12.56 16.73
N THR A 360 -27.61 -11.68 16.50
CA THR A 360 -27.58 -10.67 15.41
C THR A 360 -26.51 -9.60 15.62
N THR A 361 -26.20 -9.24 16.87
CA THR A 361 -25.10 -8.32 17.19
C THR A 361 -23.76 -8.93 16.80
N GLU A 362 -23.53 -10.21 17.13
CA GLU A 362 -22.30 -10.90 16.72
C GLU A 362 -22.19 -11.04 15.20
N GLN A 363 -23.30 -11.32 14.51
CA GLN A 363 -23.33 -11.34 13.04
C GLN A 363 -22.94 -9.96 12.46
N ALA A 364 -23.51 -8.88 12.98
CA ALA A 364 -23.19 -7.52 12.54
C ALA A 364 -21.70 -7.21 12.72
N MET A 365 -21.09 -7.62 13.82
CA MET A 365 -19.65 -7.44 14.05
C MET A 365 -18.81 -8.14 12.97
N PHE A 366 -19.12 -9.38 12.60
CA PHE A 366 -18.42 -10.10 11.52
C PHE A 366 -18.62 -9.43 10.15
N LEU A 367 -19.81 -8.91 9.89
CA LEU A 367 -20.13 -8.22 8.64
C LEU A 367 -19.41 -6.87 8.52
N LEU A 368 -19.23 -6.14 9.62
CA LEU A 368 -18.47 -4.88 9.62
C LEU A 368 -16.97 -5.12 9.41
N ILE A 369 -16.37 -6.09 10.12
CA ILE A 369 -14.92 -6.35 9.98
C ILE A 369 -14.54 -6.93 8.62
N CYS A 370 -15.46 -7.59 7.90
CA CYS A 370 -15.19 -8.07 6.55
C CYS A 370 -14.92 -6.91 5.58
N GLY A 371 -15.44 -5.71 5.88
CA GLY A 371 -15.14 -4.47 5.18
C GLY A 371 -15.71 -4.37 3.76
N LEU A 372 -16.72 -5.18 3.43
CA LEU A 372 -17.33 -5.25 2.09
C LEU A 372 -18.76 -4.69 2.02
N LEU A 373 -19.39 -4.43 3.16
CA LEU A 373 -20.76 -3.94 3.26
C LEU A 373 -20.76 -2.63 4.05
N ASP A 374 -21.57 -1.66 3.61
CA ASP A 374 -21.81 -0.44 4.37
C ASP A 374 -22.67 -0.71 5.62
N GLU A 375 -22.66 0.23 6.58
CA GLU A 375 -23.37 0.08 7.85
C GLU A 375 -24.88 -0.12 7.68
N ASP A 376 -25.51 0.53 6.71
CA ASP A 376 -26.96 0.44 6.49
C ASP A 376 -27.34 -0.93 5.93
N THR A 377 -26.51 -1.48 5.04
CA THR A 377 -26.61 -2.85 4.57
C THR A 377 -26.44 -3.83 5.72
N VAL A 378 -25.44 -3.65 6.61
CA VAL A 378 -25.27 -4.54 7.78
C VAL A 378 -26.44 -4.48 8.74
N ARG A 379 -27.07 -3.32 8.94
CA ARG A 379 -28.23 -3.17 9.85
C ARG A 379 -29.49 -3.84 9.33
N THR A 380 -29.64 -3.97 8.02
CA THR A 380 -30.86 -4.46 7.37
C THR A 380 -30.77 -5.89 6.85
N ILE A 381 -29.55 -6.45 6.76
CA ILE A 381 -29.36 -7.80 6.24
C ILE A 381 -29.93 -8.86 7.18
N ASP A 382 -30.76 -9.75 6.63
CA ASP A 382 -31.36 -10.85 7.36
C ASP A 382 -30.74 -12.20 6.97
N ARG A 383 -31.19 -13.27 7.64
CA ARG A 383 -30.70 -14.63 7.40
C ARG A 383 -31.00 -15.12 5.97
N LEU A 384 -32.12 -14.72 5.38
CA LEU A 384 -32.48 -15.11 4.01
C LEU A 384 -31.53 -14.46 3.01
N LYS A 385 -31.19 -13.19 3.21
CA LYS A 385 -30.26 -12.46 2.35
C LYS A 385 -28.83 -12.97 2.48
N LEU A 386 -28.39 -13.34 3.69
CA LEU A 386 -27.10 -14.01 3.89
C LEU A 386 -27.04 -15.36 3.16
N GLN A 387 -28.13 -16.12 3.17
CA GLN A 387 -28.22 -17.40 2.45
C GLN A 387 -28.19 -17.19 0.93
N ASP A 388 -28.91 -16.20 0.41
CA ASP A 388 -28.92 -15.81 -1.01
C ASP A 388 -27.51 -15.42 -1.51
N ILE A 389 -26.76 -14.63 -0.72
CA ILE A 389 -25.36 -14.28 -1.03
C ILE A 389 -24.50 -15.55 -1.06
N PHE A 390 -24.62 -16.41 -0.04
CA PHE A 390 -23.87 -17.65 0.03
C PHE A 390 -24.13 -18.55 -1.19
N ASP A 391 -25.39 -18.80 -1.53
CA ASP A 391 -25.77 -19.67 -2.64
C ASP A 391 -25.31 -19.09 -3.99
N THR A 392 -25.38 -17.76 -4.15
CA THR A 392 -24.89 -17.05 -5.33
C THR A 392 -23.38 -17.24 -5.52
N LEU A 393 -22.59 -17.09 -4.46
CA LEU A 393 -21.14 -17.26 -4.52
C LEU A 393 -20.75 -18.71 -4.78
N MET A 394 -21.45 -19.67 -4.16
CA MET A 394 -21.27 -21.09 -4.43
C MET A 394 -21.52 -21.42 -5.90
N LEU A 395 -22.65 -20.97 -6.46
CA LEU A 395 -22.99 -21.17 -7.86
C LEU A 395 -21.92 -20.55 -8.78
N ARG A 396 -21.45 -19.35 -8.47
CA ARG A 396 -20.42 -18.65 -9.25
C ARG A 396 -19.10 -19.42 -9.29
N ASN A 397 -18.66 -19.99 -8.16
CA ASN A 397 -17.48 -20.85 -8.11
C ASN A 397 -17.65 -22.09 -9.01
N TYR A 398 -18.82 -22.74 -8.97
CA TYR A 398 -19.09 -23.91 -9.82
C TYR A 398 -19.13 -23.57 -11.31
N GLN A 399 -19.76 -22.45 -11.69
CA GLN A 399 -19.82 -21.99 -13.07
C GLN A 399 -18.41 -21.69 -13.62
N ARG A 400 -17.57 -20.98 -12.86
CA ARG A 400 -16.19 -20.69 -13.28
C ARG A 400 -15.34 -21.95 -13.37
N LYS A 401 -15.51 -22.91 -12.45
CA LYS A 401 -14.89 -24.24 -12.55
C LYS A 401 -15.25 -24.94 -13.86
N TYR A 402 -16.54 -24.99 -14.19
CA TYR A 402 -17.03 -25.62 -15.42
C TYR A 402 -16.45 -24.96 -16.68
N ASN A 403 -16.47 -23.62 -16.74
CA ASN A 403 -15.92 -22.87 -17.87
C ASN A 403 -14.41 -23.10 -18.05
N CYS A 404 -13.66 -23.16 -16.95
CA CYS A 404 -12.23 -23.47 -16.98
C CYS A 404 -11.96 -24.88 -17.55
N GLN A 405 -12.77 -25.87 -17.17
CA GLN A 405 -12.66 -27.24 -17.66
C GLN A 405 -13.03 -27.37 -19.14
N GLN A 406 -14.10 -26.70 -19.58
CA GLN A 406 -14.50 -26.66 -21.00
C GLN A 406 -13.42 -26.04 -21.88
N ASN A 407 -12.87 -24.88 -21.48
CA ASN A 407 -11.82 -24.22 -22.24
C ASN A 407 -10.57 -25.11 -22.39
N ARG A 408 -10.19 -25.86 -21.35
CA ARG A 408 -9.09 -26.84 -21.43
C ARG A 408 -9.37 -27.95 -22.44
N LEU A 409 -10.59 -28.48 -22.49
CA LEU A 409 -10.99 -29.51 -23.45
C LEU A 409 -10.92 -28.99 -24.88
N TYR A 410 -11.43 -27.77 -25.14
CA TYR A 410 -11.32 -27.14 -26.46
C TYR A 410 -9.86 -26.90 -26.87
N SER A 411 -8.99 -26.43 -25.97
CA SER A 411 -7.57 -26.26 -26.27
C SER A 411 -6.88 -27.58 -26.62
N ILE A 412 -7.21 -28.67 -25.92
CA ILE A 412 -6.68 -30.00 -26.23
C ILE A 412 -7.17 -30.49 -27.60
N MET A 413 -8.46 -30.29 -27.92
CA MET A 413 -9.02 -30.65 -29.23
C MET A 413 -8.38 -29.87 -30.38
N LEU A 414 -8.08 -28.58 -30.17
CA LEU A 414 -7.35 -27.75 -31.13
C LEU A 414 -5.91 -28.21 -31.34
N ILE A 415 -5.23 -28.68 -30.29
CA ILE A 415 -3.87 -29.24 -30.40
C ILE A 415 -3.88 -30.59 -31.14
N ILE A 416 -4.93 -31.39 -31.01
CA ILE A 416 -5.08 -32.68 -31.72
C ILE A 416 -5.48 -32.47 -33.20
N ALA A 417 -6.05 -31.31 -33.54
CA ALA A 417 -6.52 -30.98 -34.90
C ALA A 417 -5.45 -30.29 -35.78
N VAL A 418 -4.27 -29.98 -35.23
CA VAL A 418 -3.07 -29.46 -35.93
C VAL A 418 -2.04 -30.57 -35.99
#